data_AF-A0A4Q9F9Y1-F1
#
_entry.id   AF-A0A4Q9F9Y1-F1
#
_cell.length_a   1.000
_cell.length_b   1.000
_cell.length_c   1.000
_cell.angle_alpha   90.00
_cell.angle_beta   90.00
_cell.angle_gamma   90.00
#
_symmetry.space_group_name_H-M   'P 1'
#
loop_
_entity.id
_entity.type
_entity.pdbx_description
1 polymer ?
#
loop_
_entity_poly.entity_id
_entity_poly.type
_entity_poly.pdbx_seq_one_letter_code
_entity_poly.pdbx_strand_id
1 'polypeptide(L)'
;MKKRLLLIIGILILLAVGFFVSKKINLNPNYEVGQKIDSLNGVAVYYNGGVGNVDGRALAEDGYNLGLKYQCVEFVKRYYYEELNHKMPDTYGHAKDFFDSKIKDGEINKQRNLKQFKNPSKSKPKINDLVVYSETTLNKYGHVSIVFNVTENEIEIIQQNPGPFGNSREKYELTNDGGIWRIKNDRILGWLRK
;
A
#
# COMPACT_ATOMS: atom_id res chain seq x y z
N MET A 1 40.28 -23.75 -5.38
CA MET A 1 38.86 -23.58 -5.77
C MET A 1 37.92 -23.57 -4.56
N LYS A 2 37.94 -24.56 -3.65
CA LYS A 2 37.05 -24.64 -2.47
C LYS A 2 37.11 -23.42 -1.52
N LYS A 3 38.30 -22.90 -1.19
CA LYS A 3 38.44 -21.69 -0.32
C LYS A 3 37.84 -20.42 -0.95
N ARG A 4 38.00 -20.22 -2.27
CA ARG A 4 37.39 -19.08 -3.00
C ARG A 4 35.88 -19.21 -3.05
N LEU A 5 35.36 -20.43 -3.25
CA LEU A 5 33.92 -20.70 -3.23
C LEU A 5 33.31 -20.43 -1.85
N LEU A 6 33.94 -20.88 -0.76
CA LEU A 6 33.49 -20.60 0.61
C LEU A 6 33.49 -19.10 0.92
N LEU A 7 34.50 -18.36 0.45
CA LEU A 7 34.57 -16.91 0.63
C LEU A 7 33.46 -16.19 -0.14
N ILE A 8 33.16 -16.59 -1.38
CA ILE A 8 32.04 -16.05 -2.16
C ILE A 8 30.71 -16.34 -1.45
N ILE A 9 30.49 -17.57 -0.98
CA ILE A 9 29.28 -17.94 -0.24
C ILE A 9 29.15 -17.09 1.04
N GLY A 10 30.24 -16.90 1.78
CA GLY A 10 30.25 -16.05 2.98
C GLY A 10 29.85 -14.60 2.69
N ILE A 11 30.38 -14.02 1.61
CA ILE A 11 30.00 -12.67 1.16
C ILE A 11 28.53 -12.61 0.77
N LEU A 12 28.03 -13.59 0.02
CA LEU A 12 26.62 -13.63 -0.37
C LEU A 12 25.68 -13.74 0.83
N ILE A 13 26.04 -14.52 1.85
CA ILE A 13 25.28 -14.61 3.10
C ILE A 13 25.28 -13.25 3.83
N LEU A 14 26.43 -12.60 3.96
CA LEU A 14 26.52 -11.29 4.60
C LEU A 14 25.69 -10.23 3.87
N LEU A 15 25.74 -10.21 2.54
CA LEU A 15 24.91 -9.32 1.71
C LEU A 15 23.42 -9.60 1.91
N ALA A 16 23.02 -10.88 1.95
CA ALA A 16 21.64 -11.26 2.20
C ALA A 16 21.17 -10.82 3.59
N VAL A 17 21.97 -11.06 4.63
CA VAL A 17 21.65 -10.62 6.00
C VAL A 17 21.54 -9.10 6.08
N GLY A 18 22.52 -8.37 5.52
CA GLY A 18 22.49 -6.91 5.46
C GLY A 18 21.23 -6.37 4.76
N PHE A 19 20.80 -7.02 3.68
CA PHE A 19 19.56 -6.69 2.98
C PHE A 19 18.29 -6.95 3.80
N PHE A 20 18.24 -8.02 4.61
CA PHE A 20 17.07 -8.26 5.47
C PHE A 20 17.03 -7.32 6.67
N VAL A 21 18.20 -6.98 7.23
CA VAL A 21 18.30 -6.00 8.32
C VAL A 21 17.92 -4.61 7.85
N SER A 22 18.35 -4.19 6.65
CA SER A 22 18.04 -2.87 6.08
C SER A 22 16.54 -2.60 5.94
N LYS A 23 15.71 -3.64 5.81
CA LYS A 23 14.24 -3.51 5.76
C LYS A 23 13.58 -3.21 7.10
N LYS A 24 14.29 -3.38 8.22
CA LYS A 24 13.76 -3.18 9.57
C LYS A 24 14.34 -1.95 10.28
N ILE A 25 15.44 -1.41 9.79
CA ILE A 25 16.09 -0.23 10.36
C ILE A 25 15.73 1.02 9.58
N ASN A 26 15.75 2.17 10.25
CA ASN A 26 15.62 3.44 9.59
C ASN A 26 16.97 3.83 8.96
N LEU A 27 17.02 3.91 7.63
CA LEU A 27 18.20 4.33 6.88
C LEU A 27 18.09 5.78 6.39
N ASN A 28 16.95 6.44 6.59
CA ASN A 28 16.75 7.81 6.14
C ASN A 28 17.22 8.80 7.21
N PRO A 29 18.16 9.70 6.88
CA PRO A 29 18.67 10.67 7.86
C PRO A 29 17.72 11.85 8.12
N ASN A 30 16.69 12.04 7.27
CA ASN A 30 15.83 13.22 7.31
C ASN A 30 14.55 13.01 8.12
N TYR A 31 14.18 11.76 8.41
CA TYR A 31 12.91 11.43 9.06
C TYR A 31 13.09 10.40 10.16
N GLU A 32 12.30 10.53 11.23
CA GLU A 32 12.18 9.57 12.31
C GLU A 32 10.91 8.72 12.15
N VAL A 33 10.97 7.45 12.58
CA VAL A 33 9.79 6.57 12.56
C VAL A 33 8.70 7.19 13.44
N GLY A 34 7.48 7.31 12.88
CA GLY A 34 6.34 7.96 13.52
C GLY A 34 6.26 9.47 13.33
N GLN A 35 7.21 10.09 12.64
CA GLN A 35 7.11 11.49 12.24
C GLN A 35 5.97 11.68 11.22
N LYS A 36 5.10 12.68 11.43
CA LYS A 36 4.11 13.11 10.44
C LYS A 36 4.83 13.77 9.25
N ILE A 37 4.62 13.25 8.05
CA ILE A 37 5.28 13.73 6.82
C ILE A 37 4.30 14.31 5.79
N ASP A 38 3.01 13.98 5.88
CA ASP A 38 1.96 14.46 4.97
C ASP A 38 0.58 14.32 5.65
N SER A 39 -0.48 14.76 4.99
CA SER A 39 -1.87 14.46 5.36
C SER A 39 -2.83 14.61 4.18
N LEU A 40 -3.93 13.87 4.23
CA LEU A 40 -5.08 14.06 3.34
C LEU A 40 -6.34 14.20 4.19
N ASN A 41 -7.11 15.26 3.98
CA ASN A 41 -8.35 15.56 4.72
C ASN A 41 -8.16 15.49 6.25
N GLY A 42 -7.02 16.01 6.74
CA GLY A 42 -6.67 15.95 8.16
C GLY A 42 -6.08 14.61 8.64
N VAL A 43 -6.26 13.52 7.90
CA VAL A 43 -5.70 12.20 8.22
C VAL A 43 -4.20 12.19 7.94
N ALA A 44 -3.39 11.99 8.98
CA ALA A 44 -1.93 12.07 8.89
C ALA A 44 -1.31 10.85 8.17
N VAL A 45 -0.24 11.11 7.42
CA VAL A 45 0.70 10.13 6.91
C VAL A 45 1.96 10.18 7.76
N TYR A 46 2.35 9.03 8.31
CA TYR A 46 3.54 8.89 9.14
C TYR A 46 4.65 8.14 8.43
N TYR A 47 5.88 8.53 8.72
CA TYR A 47 7.07 7.85 8.24
C TYR A 47 7.28 6.51 8.95
N ASN A 48 7.52 5.43 8.21
CA ASN A 48 7.68 4.07 8.77
C ASN A 48 9.13 3.55 8.76
N GLY A 49 10.08 4.27 8.17
CA GLY A 49 11.43 3.72 7.97
C GLY A 49 11.45 2.60 6.94
N GLY A 50 12.16 1.52 7.26
CA GLY A 50 12.20 0.32 6.42
C GLY A 50 10.82 -0.33 6.27
N VAL A 51 10.57 -0.91 5.09
CA VAL A 51 9.23 -1.45 4.73
C VAL A 51 8.69 -2.53 5.67
N GLY A 52 9.57 -3.23 6.39
CA GLY A 52 9.24 -4.28 7.33
C GLY A 52 9.23 -3.83 8.79
N ASN A 53 9.37 -2.53 9.07
CA ASN A 53 9.26 -1.98 10.41
C ASN A 53 7.82 -2.18 10.95
N VAL A 54 7.74 -2.46 12.25
CA VAL A 54 6.48 -2.67 12.99
C VAL A 54 6.63 -2.01 14.36
N ASP A 55 5.88 -0.94 14.57
CA ASP A 55 5.92 -0.14 15.81
C ASP A 55 4.66 -0.38 16.69
N GLY A 56 4.18 -1.63 16.66
CA GLY A 56 2.95 -2.04 17.34
C GLY A 56 1.69 -1.87 16.49
N ARG A 57 0.52 -1.93 17.16
CA ARG A 57 -0.80 -1.92 16.53
C ARG A 57 -1.55 -0.63 16.85
N ALA A 58 -2.16 -0.05 15.84
CA ALA A 58 -3.11 1.05 15.98
C ALA A 58 -4.53 0.50 16.11
N LEU A 59 -5.26 0.97 17.12
CA LEU A 59 -6.69 0.75 17.32
C LEU A 59 -7.38 2.11 17.33
N ALA A 60 -8.59 2.19 16.79
CA ALA A 60 -9.47 3.33 17.00
C ALA A 60 -10.01 3.35 18.44
N GLU A 61 -10.65 4.45 18.84
CA GLU A 61 -11.24 4.62 20.18
C GLU A 61 -12.25 3.51 20.52
N ASP A 62 -13.01 3.07 19.52
CA ASP A 62 -13.99 2.00 19.66
C ASP A 62 -13.41 0.57 19.54
N GLY A 63 -12.07 0.45 19.54
CA GLY A 63 -11.36 -0.81 19.44
C GLY A 63 -11.20 -1.36 18.01
N TYR A 64 -11.66 -0.65 16.98
CA TYR A 64 -11.46 -1.07 15.60
C TYR A 64 -9.95 -1.16 15.26
N ASN A 65 -9.50 -2.35 14.88
CA ASN A 65 -8.12 -2.58 14.48
C ASN A 65 -7.81 -1.84 13.19
N LEU A 66 -6.97 -0.80 13.24
CA LEU A 66 -6.56 -0.03 12.07
C LEU A 66 -5.42 -0.73 11.34
N GLY A 67 -4.46 -1.29 12.06
CA GLY A 67 -3.35 -2.04 11.47
C GLY A 67 -2.07 -1.90 12.26
N LEU A 68 -0.94 -2.24 11.64
CA LEU A 68 0.38 -2.06 12.25
C LEU A 68 0.90 -0.65 11.97
N LYS A 69 1.33 0.06 13.02
CA LYS A 69 1.97 1.36 12.87
C LYS A 69 3.32 1.19 12.15
N TYR A 70 3.67 1.96 11.12
CA TYR A 70 2.89 2.91 10.29
C TYR A 70 2.79 2.38 8.85
N GLN A 71 2.26 1.18 8.71
CA GLN A 71 2.21 0.46 7.43
C GLN A 71 1.11 1.00 6.51
N CYS A 72 1.17 0.61 5.23
CA CYS A 72 0.21 1.03 4.22
C CYS A 72 -1.23 0.63 4.55
N VAL A 73 -1.44 -0.59 5.08
CA VAL A 73 -2.76 -1.08 5.50
C VAL A 73 -3.34 -0.24 6.64
N GLU A 74 -2.49 0.16 7.60
CA GLU A 74 -2.90 1.00 8.72
C GLU A 74 -3.43 2.34 8.23
N PHE A 75 -2.71 2.99 7.32
CA PHE A 75 -3.12 4.26 6.74
C PHE A 75 -4.47 4.18 6.02
N VAL A 76 -4.63 3.24 5.08
CA VAL A 76 -5.87 3.19 4.28
C VAL A 76 -7.09 2.86 5.14
N LYS A 77 -6.93 2.00 6.16
CA LYS A 77 -8.02 1.69 7.09
C LYS A 77 -8.31 2.86 8.01
N ARG A 78 -7.29 3.58 8.49
CA ARG A 78 -7.47 4.81 9.27
C ARG A 78 -8.15 5.90 8.46
N TYR A 79 -7.74 6.11 7.21
CA TYR A 79 -8.41 7.05 6.30
C TYR A 79 -9.88 6.68 6.08
N TYR A 80 -10.18 5.42 5.77
CA TYR A 80 -11.56 4.97 5.59
C TYR A 80 -12.39 5.10 6.88
N TYR A 81 -11.78 4.86 8.03
CA TYR A 81 -12.44 5.01 9.33
C TYR A 81 -12.73 6.48 9.66
N GLU A 82 -11.71 7.34 9.65
CA GLU A 82 -11.80 8.74 10.09
C GLU A 82 -12.55 9.62 9.09
N GLU A 83 -12.19 9.53 7.80
CA GLU A 83 -12.72 10.42 6.77
C GLU A 83 -14.02 9.89 6.15
N LEU A 84 -14.10 8.59 5.93
CA LEU A 84 -15.26 8.00 5.23
C LEU A 84 -16.26 7.34 6.17
N ASN A 85 -16.04 7.33 7.49
CA ASN A 85 -16.87 6.60 8.46
C ASN A 85 -17.16 5.16 7.98
N HIS A 86 -16.09 4.43 7.65
CA HIS A 86 -16.15 3.07 7.10
C HIS A 86 -15.21 2.13 7.82
N LYS A 87 -15.78 1.04 8.35
CA LYS A 87 -15.02 -0.11 8.86
C LYS A 87 -15.08 -1.25 7.86
N MET A 88 -13.91 -1.78 7.52
CA MET A 88 -13.80 -3.05 6.79
C MET A 88 -14.06 -4.21 7.77
N PRO A 89 -15.02 -5.12 7.47
CA PRO A 89 -15.40 -6.21 8.37
C PRO A 89 -14.26 -7.15 8.74
N ASP A 90 -13.49 -7.60 7.76
CA ASP A 90 -12.27 -8.34 8.03
C ASP A 90 -11.12 -7.35 8.23
N THR A 91 -10.58 -7.38 9.45
CA THR A 91 -9.61 -6.41 9.94
C THR A 91 -8.15 -6.86 9.73
N TYR A 92 -7.92 -8.05 9.19
CA TYR A 92 -6.59 -8.64 8.97
C TYR A 92 -6.26 -8.77 7.47
N GLY A 93 -5.10 -9.36 7.19
CA GLY A 93 -4.58 -9.54 5.84
C GLY A 93 -3.47 -8.56 5.48
N HIS A 94 -2.71 -8.93 4.47
CA HIS A 94 -1.74 -8.07 3.82
C HIS A 94 -2.41 -7.16 2.80
N ALA A 95 -1.67 -6.16 2.32
CA ALA A 95 -2.19 -5.18 1.38
C ALA A 95 -2.79 -5.82 0.11
N LYS A 96 -2.15 -6.84 -0.46
CA LYS A 96 -2.67 -7.57 -1.62
C LYS A 96 -3.99 -8.31 -1.35
N ASP A 97 -4.23 -8.72 -0.10
CA ASP A 97 -5.41 -9.50 0.29
C ASP A 97 -6.67 -8.63 0.31
N PHE A 98 -6.54 -7.32 0.09
CA PHE A 98 -7.69 -6.43 -0.08
C PHE A 98 -8.43 -6.66 -1.39
N PHE A 99 -7.77 -7.27 -2.37
CA PHE A 99 -8.36 -7.57 -3.68
C PHE A 99 -8.60 -9.07 -3.83
N ASP A 100 -9.83 -9.45 -4.17
CA ASP A 100 -10.17 -10.84 -4.47
C ASP A 100 -10.40 -11.03 -5.98
N SER A 101 -9.49 -11.75 -6.65
CA SER A 101 -9.54 -11.97 -8.10
C SER A 101 -10.79 -12.73 -8.59
N LYS A 102 -11.46 -13.46 -7.68
CA LYS A 102 -12.68 -14.22 -7.96
C LYS A 102 -13.92 -13.32 -8.04
N ILE A 103 -13.87 -12.12 -7.45
CA ILE A 103 -14.96 -11.15 -7.51
C ILE A 103 -14.99 -10.54 -8.92
N LYS A 104 -16.19 -10.46 -9.50
CA LYS A 104 -16.40 -9.86 -10.83
C LYS A 104 -16.19 -8.34 -10.76
N ASP A 105 -15.79 -7.75 -11.87
CA ASP A 105 -15.60 -6.30 -11.94
C ASP A 105 -16.89 -5.55 -11.58
N GLY A 106 -16.81 -4.63 -10.63
CA GLY A 106 -17.94 -3.86 -10.12
C GLY A 106 -18.81 -4.61 -9.11
N GLU A 107 -18.41 -5.77 -8.58
CA GLU A 107 -19.17 -6.46 -7.53
C GLU A 107 -18.66 -6.15 -6.12
N ILE A 108 -19.47 -6.48 -5.10
CA ILE A 108 -19.12 -6.22 -3.70
C ILE A 108 -18.08 -7.21 -3.18
N ASN A 109 -16.96 -6.68 -2.68
CA ASN A 109 -16.03 -7.36 -1.81
C ASN A 109 -16.54 -7.32 -0.37
N LYS A 110 -17.17 -8.41 0.08
CA LYS A 110 -17.79 -8.54 1.40
C LYS A 110 -16.78 -8.43 2.56
N GLN A 111 -15.52 -8.85 2.35
CA GLN A 111 -14.49 -8.76 3.40
C GLN A 111 -14.11 -7.32 3.71
N ARG A 112 -14.20 -6.44 2.71
CA ARG A 112 -13.91 -5.01 2.84
C ARG A 112 -15.17 -4.15 2.96
N ASN A 113 -16.33 -4.72 2.63
CA ASN A 113 -17.61 -4.02 2.47
C ASN A 113 -17.51 -2.86 1.47
N LEU A 114 -16.87 -3.11 0.32
CA LEU A 114 -16.60 -2.12 -0.73
C LEU A 114 -16.90 -2.74 -2.10
N LYS A 115 -17.28 -1.91 -3.07
CA LYS A 115 -17.37 -2.30 -4.47
C LYS A 115 -15.95 -2.44 -5.04
N GLN A 116 -15.66 -3.56 -5.69
CA GLN A 116 -14.34 -3.86 -6.23
C GLN A 116 -14.33 -3.75 -7.75
N PHE A 117 -13.35 -3.03 -8.28
CA PHE A 117 -13.12 -2.88 -9.70
C PHE A 117 -11.75 -3.44 -10.06
N LYS A 118 -11.66 -4.16 -11.18
CA LYS A 118 -10.41 -4.69 -11.73
C LYS A 118 -9.63 -3.58 -12.44
N ASN A 119 -8.34 -3.76 -12.63
CA ASN A 119 -7.57 -2.92 -13.55
C ASN A 119 -7.20 -3.77 -14.79
N PRO A 120 -7.79 -3.52 -15.98
CA PRO A 120 -8.70 -2.42 -16.30
C PRO A 120 -10.19 -2.67 -15.91
N SER A 121 -11.01 -1.62 -15.91
CA SER A 121 -12.46 -1.67 -15.62
C SER A 121 -13.26 -0.68 -16.49
N LYS A 122 -14.56 -0.93 -16.64
CA LYS A 122 -15.52 0.05 -17.20
C LYS A 122 -15.75 1.25 -16.27
N SER A 123 -15.47 1.13 -14.98
CA SER A 123 -15.51 2.26 -14.06
C SER A 123 -14.22 3.07 -14.19
N LYS A 124 -14.33 4.40 -14.27
CA LYS A 124 -13.19 5.27 -13.99
C LYS A 124 -12.84 5.22 -12.49
N PRO A 125 -11.56 5.24 -12.09
CA PRO A 125 -11.16 5.52 -10.70
C PRO A 125 -11.71 6.88 -10.23
N LYS A 126 -11.87 7.04 -8.92
CA LYS A 126 -12.39 8.24 -8.27
C LYS A 126 -11.56 8.58 -7.04
N ILE A 127 -11.66 9.82 -6.60
CA ILE A 127 -11.16 10.26 -5.29
C ILE A 127 -11.75 9.31 -4.22
N ASN A 128 -10.91 9.00 -3.22
CA ASN A 128 -11.14 8.05 -2.13
C ASN A 128 -11.05 6.57 -2.50
N ASP A 129 -10.88 6.21 -3.77
CA ASP A 129 -10.66 4.81 -4.13
C ASP A 129 -9.38 4.26 -3.46
N LEU A 130 -9.50 3.07 -2.88
CA LEU A 130 -8.36 2.34 -2.33
C LEU A 130 -7.75 1.49 -3.46
N VAL A 131 -6.55 1.85 -3.89
CA VAL A 131 -5.81 1.14 -4.94
C VAL A 131 -5.04 -0.03 -4.32
N VAL A 132 -5.15 -1.22 -4.91
CA VAL A 132 -4.46 -2.44 -4.43
C VAL A 132 -3.37 -2.86 -5.41
N TYR A 133 -2.18 -3.12 -4.89
CA TYR A 133 -1.01 -3.53 -5.66
C TYR A 133 -0.64 -4.97 -5.34
N SER A 134 -0.21 -5.70 -6.36
CA SER A 134 0.34 -7.04 -6.27
C SER A 134 1.68 -7.07 -5.56
N GLU A 135 2.07 -8.28 -5.16
CA GLU A 135 3.40 -8.57 -4.66
C GLU A 135 4.49 -8.41 -5.73
N THR A 136 5.73 -8.28 -5.26
CA THR A 136 6.94 -8.37 -6.05
C THR A 136 7.90 -9.37 -5.40
N THR A 137 8.98 -9.72 -6.10
CA THR A 137 10.07 -10.54 -5.55
C THR A 137 10.63 -9.98 -4.24
N LEU A 138 10.62 -8.65 -4.08
CA LEU A 138 11.15 -7.97 -2.89
C LEU A 138 10.07 -7.57 -1.87
N ASN A 139 8.78 -7.65 -2.22
CA ASN A 139 7.64 -7.36 -1.35
C ASN A 139 6.48 -8.35 -1.59
N LYS A 140 6.39 -9.40 -0.76
CA LYS A 140 5.35 -10.44 -0.85
C LYS A 140 3.97 -10.02 -0.31
N TYR A 141 3.88 -8.84 0.30
CA TYR A 141 2.67 -8.38 0.98
C TYR A 141 1.79 -7.50 0.08
N GLY A 142 2.32 -7.06 -1.06
CA GLY A 142 1.67 -6.07 -1.93
C GLY A 142 1.76 -4.67 -1.34
N HIS A 143 0.89 -3.78 -1.82
CA HIS A 143 0.79 -2.41 -1.31
C HIS A 143 -0.64 -1.89 -1.48
N VAL A 144 -0.96 -0.80 -0.77
CA VAL A 144 -2.24 -0.10 -0.88
C VAL A 144 -2.04 1.41 -0.75
N SER A 145 -2.87 2.19 -1.43
CA SER A 145 -2.87 3.65 -1.40
C SER A 145 -4.28 4.21 -1.59
N ILE A 146 -4.45 5.51 -1.36
CA ILE A 146 -5.71 6.24 -1.57
C ILE A 146 -5.57 7.18 -2.76
N VAL A 147 -6.50 7.15 -3.69
CA VAL A 147 -6.61 8.17 -4.75
C VAL A 147 -7.09 9.48 -4.14
N PHE A 148 -6.34 10.57 -4.29
CA PHE A 148 -6.74 11.90 -3.82
C PHE A 148 -7.06 12.88 -4.94
N ASN A 149 -6.62 12.61 -6.17
CA ASN A 149 -6.99 13.40 -7.34
C ASN A 149 -7.16 12.49 -8.58
N VAL A 150 -8.08 12.86 -9.47
CA VAL A 150 -8.31 12.16 -10.74
C VAL A 150 -8.56 13.19 -11.84
N THR A 151 -7.74 13.17 -12.88
CA THR A 151 -7.92 13.99 -14.07
C THR A 151 -8.44 13.14 -15.23
N GLU A 152 -8.39 13.64 -16.45
CA GLU A 152 -8.70 12.85 -17.65
C GLU A 152 -7.66 11.76 -17.92
N ASN A 153 -6.39 12.03 -17.63
CA ASN A 153 -5.24 11.23 -18.05
C ASN A 153 -4.33 10.77 -16.91
N GLU A 154 -4.63 11.12 -15.66
CA GLU A 154 -3.87 10.66 -14.50
C GLU A 154 -4.73 10.45 -13.25
N ILE A 155 -4.20 9.64 -12.34
CA ILE A 155 -4.59 9.63 -10.94
C ILE A 155 -3.42 10.06 -10.08
N GLU A 156 -3.71 10.70 -8.96
CA GLU A 156 -2.73 10.98 -7.91
C GLU A 156 -3.12 10.22 -6.64
N ILE A 157 -2.13 9.57 -6.03
CA ILE A 157 -2.32 8.73 -4.84
C ILE A 157 -1.56 9.29 -3.65
N ILE A 158 -2.05 8.98 -2.45
CA ILE A 158 -1.33 9.17 -1.19
C ILE A 158 -1.17 7.83 -0.45
N GLN A 159 -0.04 7.63 0.22
CA GLN A 159 0.36 6.34 0.80
C GLN A 159 1.26 6.49 2.04
N GLN A 160 1.23 5.47 2.91
CA GLN A 160 2.25 5.21 3.93
C GLN A 160 3.11 4.02 3.54
N ASN A 161 4.32 3.94 4.09
CA ASN A 161 5.25 2.82 3.93
C ASN A 161 5.61 2.45 2.46
N PRO A 162 5.87 3.40 1.53
CA PRO A 162 6.34 3.07 0.19
C PRO A 162 7.79 2.54 0.18
N GLY A 163 8.51 2.70 1.29
CA GLY A 163 9.94 2.47 1.42
C GLY A 163 10.60 3.65 2.14
N PRO A 164 11.83 3.47 2.66
CA PRO A 164 12.49 4.48 3.48
C PRO A 164 12.75 5.80 2.74
N PHE A 165 12.79 5.77 1.41
CA PHE A 165 13.00 6.94 0.54
C PHE A 165 11.85 7.17 -0.45
N GLY A 166 10.72 6.45 -0.28
CA GLY A 166 9.58 6.61 -1.17
C GLY A 166 8.73 7.81 -0.78
N ASN A 167 8.07 8.44 -1.76
CA ASN A 167 7.22 9.60 -1.51
C ASN A 167 5.85 9.20 -0.97
N SER A 168 5.29 10.05 -0.11
CA SER A 168 3.90 9.93 0.34
C SER A 168 2.90 10.08 -0.80
N ARG A 169 3.26 10.76 -1.89
CA ARG A 169 2.40 10.99 -3.06
C ARG A 169 3.08 10.57 -4.35
N GLU A 170 2.31 9.97 -5.25
CA GLU A 170 2.76 9.54 -6.57
C GLU A 170 1.66 9.79 -7.62
N LYS A 171 2.06 9.84 -8.89
CA LYS A 171 1.16 9.99 -10.03
C LYS A 171 1.23 8.75 -10.92
N TYR A 172 0.09 8.34 -11.46
CA TYR A 172 0.03 7.31 -12.49
C TYR A 172 -0.81 7.77 -13.67
N GLU A 173 -0.33 7.48 -14.88
CA GLU A 173 -1.11 7.68 -16.10
C GLU A 173 -2.38 6.82 -16.05
N LEU A 174 -3.48 7.42 -16.51
CA LEU A 174 -4.80 6.83 -16.63
C LEU A 174 -5.21 6.86 -18.11
N THR A 175 -5.39 5.69 -18.71
CA THR A 175 -5.83 5.58 -20.10
C THR A 175 -7.30 5.18 -20.18
N ASN A 176 -8.01 5.68 -21.20
CA ASN A 176 -9.36 5.26 -21.56
C ASN A 176 -9.36 4.74 -23.00
N ASP A 177 -9.54 3.43 -23.16
CA ASP A 177 -9.67 2.79 -24.48
C ASP A 177 -11.11 2.28 -24.64
N GLY A 178 -11.91 2.98 -25.45
CA GLY A 178 -13.30 2.59 -25.72
C GLY A 178 -14.20 2.50 -24.48
N GLY A 179 -13.96 3.32 -23.45
CA GLY A 179 -14.70 3.29 -22.18
C GLY A 179 -14.11 2.33 -21.14
N ILE A 180 -12.95 1.73 -21.43
CA ILE A 180 -12.20 0.87 -20.51
C ILE A 180 -11.05 1.68 -19.90
N TRP A 181 -11.16 1.92 -18.61
CA TRP A 181 -10.19 2.68 -17.83
C TRP A 181 -9.10 1.77 -17.27
N ARG A 182 -7.84 2.22 -17.40
CA ARG A 182 -6.67 1.52 -16.88
C ARG A 182 -5.71 2.48 -16.20
N ILE A 183 -5.35 2.17 -14.97
CA ILE A 183 -4.21 2.83 -14.31
C ILE A 183 -2.93 2.14 -14.79
N LYS A 184 -2.01 2.90 -15.39
CA LYS A 184 -0.77 2.39 -16.01
C LYS A 184 0.28 2.07 -14.94
N ASN A 185 0.10 0.92 -14.31
CA ASN A 185 1.08 0.30 -13.43
C ASN A 185 0.78 -1.20 -13.37
N ASP A 186 1.72 -2.04 -13.80
CA ASP A 186 1.49 -3.49 -13.94
C ASP A 186 1.26 -4.19 -12.60
N ARG A 187 1.57 -3.53 -11.47
CA ARG A 187 1.27 -4.07 -10.15
C ARG A 187 -0.15 -3.77 -9.69
N ILE A 188 -0.84 -2.77 -10.23
CA ILE A 188 -2.18 -2.41 -9.75
C ILE A 188 -3.16 -3.49 -10.19
N LEU A 189 -3.70 -4.22 -9.21
CA LEU A 189 -4.72 -5.26 -9.41
C LEU A 189 -6.09 -4.66 -9.72
N GLY A 190 -6.37 -3.51 -9.10
CA GLY A 190 -7.67 -2.85 -9.14
C GLY A 190 -7.82 -1.85 -8.01
N TRP A 191 -9.05 -1.43 -7.77
CA TRP A 191 -9.39 -0.52 -6.68
C TRP A 191 -10.73 -0.86 -6.03
N LEU A 192 -10.90 -0.42 -4.79
CA LEU A 192 -12.10 -0.58 -3.99
C LEU A 192 -12.74 0.79 -3.74
N ARG A 193 -14.08 0.81 -3.67
CA ARG A 193 -14.87 2.03 -3.49
C ARG A 193 -16.01 1.84 -2.49
N LYS A 194 -16.25 2.84 -1.65
CA LYS A 194 -17.41 2.90 -0.77
C LYS A 194 -18.66 3.33 -1.54
#